data_AF-A0A1F3M6A4-F1
#
_entry.id   AF-A0A1F3M6A4-F1
#
_cell.length_a   1.000
_cell.length_b   1.000
_cell.length_c   1.000
_cell.angle_alpha   90.00
_cell.angle_beta   90.00
_cell.angle_gamma   90.00
#
_symmetry.space_group_name_H-M   'P 1'
#
loop_
_entity.id
_entity.type
_entity.pdbx_description
1 polymer ?
#
loop_
_entity_poly.entity_id
_entity_poly.type
_entity_poly.pdbx_seq_one_letter_code
_entity_poly.pdbx_strand_id
1 'polypeptide(L)'
;MSNKSLSRRNFLGKAATVGAVGAIATPALITSCAPKSKTKDVEYTLCTMLDKAPDGPVLKAGLIGCGSRGTGAAMNFIDAGPNLKVVALADVFSDRMLECKDKLIKERSQEIPDENCFLGFDSYEKLLQLPLDIVILATPPYFRPIHFEAAVQARKHCFLEKPVAVDPAGARSIMGSAKKAEAMELSVITGTQRRHQRDYVEVYKKAAGGLAGELTGGNVYWNQSKLWHVDAKAEWSEMEAMIRNWVNWTWLSGDHIVEQHVHNIDVGTWFFGKEPVKALGVGSRQRRVTGDQYDSFSVDYVFDDGRHLHSMCRQINGCGGGVYERFQYANGSANLDWNRARILDLAGTELYSYPYITDAQGGKSLPVGPYNQEHIDLVTAIRTNKPINEAENTAKSTMVGIMGRISAYTGKEVTWDEMMNSDLKIGPTVYAMGPVAVSKEVPVPGEAYTG
;
A
#
# COMPACT_ATOMS: atom_id res chain seq x y z
N MET A 1 13.09 19.35 -37.63
CA MET A 1 13.33 18.11 -38.41
C MET A 1 14.18 17.21 -37.51
N SER A 2 13.77 16.07 -36.97
CA SER A 2 12.79 15.06 -37.33
C SER A 2 12.08 14.59 -36.05
N ASN A 3 10.74 14.57 -36.07
CA ASN A 3 9.89 13.97 -35.04
C ASN A 3 10.01 12.45 -35.14
N LYS A 4 10.54 11.79 -34.12
CA LYS A 4 10.43 10.33 -33.98
C LYS A 4 9.14 10.02 -33.23
N SER A 5 8.07 9.81 -33.99
CA SER A 5 6.86 9.17 -33.50
C SER A 5 7.13 7.70 -33.20
N LEU A 6 6.68 7.23 -32.05
CA LEU A 6 6.74 5.82 -31.65
C LEU A 6 5.72 5.03 -32.47
N SER A 7 6.22 4.30 -33.47
CA SER A 7 5.48 3.36 -34.31
C SER A 7 6.03 1.94 -34.10
N ARG A 8 5.12 0.97 -34.07
CA ARG A 8 5.24 -0.47 -33.71
C ARG A 8 6.25 -1.32 -34.49
N ARG A 9 7.42 -0.82 -34.88
CA ARG A 9 8.35 -1.57 -35.76
C ARG A 9 9.68 -2.02 -35.14
N ASN A 10 9.87 -1.92 -33.82
CA ASN A 10 11.09 -2.41 -33.14
C ASN A 10 10.87 -3.51 -32.08
N PHE A 11 9.77 -4.26 -32.13
CA PHE A 11 9.54 -5.31 -31.14
C PHE A 11 9.02 -6.59 -31.78
N LEU A 12 9.93 -7.46 -32.25
CA LEU A 12 9.71 -8.91 -32.40
C LEU A 12 11.07 -9.59 -32.64
N GLY A 13 11.64 -10.17 -31.58
CA GLY A 13 12.85 -10.97 -31.60
C GLY A 13 12.71 -12.26 -30.79
N LYS A 14 12.08 -13.27 -31.41
CA LYS A 14 12.15 -14.72 -31.17
C LYS A 14 12.06 -15.22 -29.70
N ALA A 15 10.87 -15.65 -29.30
CA ALA A 15 10.70 -16.75 -28.34
C ALA A 15 10.08 -17.95 -29.07
N ALA A 16 10.81 -19.08 -29.09
CA ALA A 16 10.43 -20.30 -29.76
C ALA A 16 9.43 -21.11 -28.92
N THR A 17 8.40 -21.61 -29.60
CA THR A 17 7.31 -22.43 -29.07
C THR A 17 7.77 -23.89 -28.91
N VAL A 18 7.57 -24.48 -27.74
CA VAL A 18 7.54 -25.94 -27.49
C VAL A 18 6.23 -26.13 -26.71
N GLY A 19 5.21 -26.89 -27.11
CA GLY A 19 5.18 -28.18 -27.79
C GLY A 19 4.34 -29.10 -26.88
N ALA A 20 3.06 -29.27 -27.20
CA ALA A 20 2.04 -29.91 -26.38
C ALA A 20 2.12 -31.45 -26.37
N VAL A 21 1.93 -32.08 -25.19
CA VAL A 21 1.53 -33.48 -24.96
C VAL A 21 0.93 -33.53 -23.55
N GLY A 22 -0.20 -34.15 -23.18
CA GLY A 22 -1.22 -34.96 -23.81
C GLY A 22 -2.21 -35.36 -22.69
N ALA A 23 -3.52 -35.25 -22.93
CA ALA A 23 -4.56 -35.54 -21.94
C ALA A 23 -4.81 -37.05 -21.82
N ILE A 24 -4.87 -37.56 -20.59
CA ILE A 24 -5.48 -38.87 -20.29
C ILE A 24 -6.67 -38.61 -19.37
N ALA A 25 -7.87 -38.85 -19.90
CA ALA A 25 -9.12 -38.82 -19.19
C ALA A 25 -9.32 -40.14 -18.43
N THR A 26 -9.67 -40.06 -17.15
CA THR A 26 -10.22 -41.18 -16.36
C THR A 26 -11.58 -40.78 -15.78
N PRO A 27 -12.55 -41.71 -15.68
CA PRO A 27 -13.96 -41.37 -15.48
C PRO A 27 -14.26 -40.94 -14.05
N ALA A 28 -15.16 -39.96 -13.93
CA ALA A 28 -15.72 -39.48 -12.68
C ALA A 28 -16.60 -40.55 -12.02
N LEU A 29 -16.26 -40.94 -10.79
CA LEU A 29 -17.20 -41.54 -9.85
C LEU A 29 -17.77 -40.41 -8.99
N ILE A 30 -19.03 -40.09 -9.25
CA ILE A 30 -19.85 -39.19 -8.44
C ILE A 30 -20.21 -39.95 -7.16
N THR A 31 -19.56 -39.59 -6.06
CA THR A 31 -20.01 -39.96 -4.72
C THR A 31 -20.39 -38.67 -4.00
N SER A 32 -21.68 -38.36 -4.01
CA SER A 32 -22.24 -37.29 -3.18
C SER A 32 -22.18 -37.75 -1.71
N CYS A 33 -21.20 -37.26 -0.98
CA CYS A 33 -21.20 -37.21 0.48
C CYS A 33 -20.59 -35.86 0.82
N ALA A 34 -21.40 -34.97 1.41
CA ALA A 34 -20.94 -33.65 1.85
C ALA A 34 -19.67 -33.80 2.71
N PRO A 35 -18.55 -33.16 2.35
CA PRO A 35 -17.43 -33.14 3.26
C PRO A 35 -17.85 -32.21 4.40
N LYS A 36 -17.95 -32.75 5.62
CA LYS A 36 -17.72 -31.93 6.81
C LYS A 36 -16.30 -31.40 6.66
N SER A 37 -16.15 -30.21 6.07
CA SER A 37 -14.90 -29.47 6.02
C SER A 37 -14.40 -29.41 7.46
N LYS A 38 -13.34 -30.16 7.77
CA LYS A 38 -12.68 -30.02 9.07
C LYS A 38 -12.03 -28.65 9.03
N THR A 39 -12.62 -27.70 9.76
CA THR A 39 -12.02 -26.39 9.95
C THR A 39 -10.63 -26.57 10.56
N LYS A 40 -9.63 -25.94 9.97
CA LYS A 40 -8.25 -25.97 10.47
C LYS A 40 -7.93 -24.68 11.21
N ASP A 41 -7.13 -24.79 12.26
CA ASP A 41 -6.54 -23.61 12.88
C ASP A 41 -5.43 -23.08 11.97
N VAL A 42 -5.63 -21.87 11.46
CA VAL A 42 -4.64 -21.15 10.66
C VAL A 42 -3.86 -20.22 11.58
N GLU A 43 -2.55 -20.44 11.67
CA GLU A 43 -1.64 -19.54 12.36
C GLU A 43 -1.37 -18.31 11.50
N TYR A 44 -1.41 -17.12 12.10
CA TYR A 44 -1.05 -15.88 11.44
C TYR A 44 0.36 -15.48 11.89
N THR A 45 1.35 -15.83 11.08
CA THR A 45 2.77 -15.72 11.45
C THR A 45 3.37 -14.35 11.24
N LEU A 46 2.62 -13.41 10.63
CA LEU A 46 3.14 -12.07 10.36
C LEU A 46 3.46 -11.33 11.66
N CYS A 47 2.57 -11.35 12.65
CA CYS A 47 2.78 -10.65 13.91
C CYS A 47 2.00 -11.28 15.05
N THR A 48 2.45 -11.00 16.28
CA THR A 48 1.86 -11.53 17.51
C THR A 48 0.66 -10.73 18.02
N MET A 49 0.36 -9.55 17.42
CA MET A 49 -0.78 -8.70 17.78
C MET A 49 -0.81 -8.31 19.27
N LEU A 50 0.33 -7.90 19.84
CA LEU A 50 0.40 -7.47 21.23
C LEU A 50 -0.33 -6.14 21.44
N ASP A 51 -0.84 -5.89 22.65
CA ASP A 51 -1.48 -4.61 22.98
C ASP A 51 -0.46 -3.45 23.07
N LYS A 52 0.79 -3.78 23.37
CA LYS A 52 1.93 -2.86 23.51
C LYS A 52 3.22 -3.63 23.25
N ALA A 53 4.23 -2.95 22.72
CA ALA A 53 5.55 -3.55 22.52
C ALA A 53 6.23 -3.86 23.87
N PRO A 54 6.97 -4.98 23.98
CA PRO A 54 7.68 -5.35 25.22
C PRO A 54 8.70 -4.29 25.61
N ASP A 55 9.10 -4.20 26.87
CA ASP A 55 10.15 -3.27 27.31
C ASP A 55 11.53 -3.64 26.74
N GLY A 56 12.44 -2.68 26.70
CA GLY A 56 13.80 -2.87 26.16
C GLY A 56 14.62 -1.59 26.14
N PRO A 57 15.84 -1.62 25.57
CA PRO A 57 16.69 -0.44 25.44
C PRO A 57 16.01 0.66 24.62
N VAL A 58 16.55 1.87 24.73
CA VAL A 58 16.08 3.02 23.97
C VAL A 58 16.29 2.78 22.48
N LEU A 59 15.20 2.84 21.70
CA LEU A 59 15.25 2.84 20.24
C LEU A 59 15.06 4.27 19.73
N LYS A 60 15.98 4.70 18.86
CA LYS A 60 16.00 6.02 18.23
C LYS A 60 15.50 5.94 16.80
N ALA A 61 14.45 6.69 16.51
CA ALA A 61 13.89 6.83 15.17
C ALA A 61 14.20 8.19 14.55
N GLY A 62 14.38 8.22 13.23
CA GLY A 62 14.32 9.44 12.43
C GLY A 62 13.08 9.43 11.52
N LEU A 63 12.48 10.60 11.29
CA LEU A 63 11.34 10.76 10.38
C LEU A 63 11.77 11.46 9.09
N ILE A 64 11.51 10.83 7.95
CA ILE A 64 11.65 11.43 6.62
C ILE A 64 10.24 11.66 6.05
N GLY A 65 9.87 12.93 5.89
CA GLY A 65 8.52 13.38 5.53
C GLY A 65 7.71 13.80 6.77
N CYS A 66 7.76 15.09 7.09
CA CYS A 66 7.15 15.73 8.25
C CYS A 66 5.72 16.23 8.02
N GLY A 67 5.03 15.71 7.00
CA GLY A 67 3.61 16.00 6.77
C GLY A 67 2.70 15.44 7.88
N SER A 68 1.38 15.64 7.72
CA SER A 68 0.37 15.18 8.69
C SER A 68 0.47 13.68 8.99
N ARG A 69 0.57 12.84 7.96
CA ARG A 69 0.69 11.38 8.13
C ARG A 69 2.01 10.99 8.79
N GLY A 70 3.13 11.59 8.38
CA GLY A 70 4.44 11.32 9.00
C GLY A 70 4.51 11.72 10.47
N THR A 71 3.93 12.86 10.83
CA THR A 71 3.77 13.27 12.24
C THR A 71 2.93 12.25 13.02
N GLY A 72 1.83 11.77 12.43
CA GLY A 72 1.00 10.71 13.00
C GLY A 72 1.78 9.41 13.22
N ALA A 73 2.53 8.94 12.22
CA ALA A 73 3.35 7.73 12.32
C ALA A 73 4.47 7.87 13.38
N ALA A 74 5.08 9.04 13.50
CA ALA A 74 6.04 9.33 14.57
C ALA A 74 5.39 9.24 15.97
N MET A 75 4.17 9.76 16.13
CA MET A 75 3.41 9.61 17.39
C MET A 75 3.02 8.15 17.64
N ASN A 76 2.54 7.43 16.62
CA ASN A 76 2.20 6.01 16.72
C ASN A 76 3.43 5.18 17.14
N PHE A 77 4.62 5.50 16.62
CA PHE A 77 5.87 4.91 17.06
C PHE A 77 6.16 5.18 18.55
N ILE A 78 6.05 6.42 19.01
CA ILE A 78 6.29 6.76 20.42
C ILE A 78 5.30 6.03 21.35
N ASP A 79 4.04 5.93 20.92
CA ASP A 79 2.97 5.31 21.70
C ASP A 79 3.03 3.77 21.72
N ALA A 80 3.79 3.16 20.81
CA ALA A 80 3.86 1.72 20.66
C ALA A 80 4.45 1.01 21.89
N GLY A 81 5.28 1.68 22.70
CA GLY A 81 6.01 1.03 23.78
C GLY A 81 6.85 1.98 24.64
N PRO A 82 7.42 1.50 25.75
CA PRO A 82 8.39 2.27 26.53
C PRO A 82 9.69 2.48 25.75
N ASN A 83 10.48 3.48 26.13
CA ASN A 83 11.85 3.71 25.62
C ASN A 83 11.94 3.92 24.09
N LEU A 84 10.98 4.63 23.50
CA LEU A 84 10.97 4.98 22.07
C LEU A 84 11.11 6.49 21.90
N LYS A 85 12.06 6.92 21.05
CA LYS A 85 12.34 8.35 20.82
C LYS A 85 12.45 8.67 19.34
N VAL A 86 11.84 9.77 18.93
CA VAL A 86 12.11 10.39 17.62
C VAL A 86 13.16 11.47 17.83
N VAL A 87 14.30 11.37 17.17
CA VAL A 87 15.48 12.21 17.45
C VAL A 87 15.97 13.03 16.27
N ALA A 88 15.39 12.83 15.09
CA ALA A 88 15.76 13.52 13.86
C ALA A 88 14.58 13.66 12.90
N LEU A 89 14.55 14.77 12.16
CA LEU A 89 13.53 15.09 11.16
C LEU A 89 14.19 15.46 9.83
N ALA A 90 13.58 15.07 8.71
CA ALA A 90 13.99 15.44 7.37
C ALA A 90 12.76 15.76 6.51
N ASP A 91 12.76 16.93 5.86
CA ASP A 91 11.72 17.34 4.92
C ASP A 91 12.28 18.29 3.85
N VAL A 92 11.54 18.51 2.76
CA VAL A 92 11.86 19.55 1.79
C VAL A 92 11.30 20.92 2.21
N PHE A 93 10.33 20.95 3.13
CA PHE A 93 9.62 22.14 3.56
C PHE A 93 9.81 22.42 5.06
N SER A 94 10.36 23.59 5.36
CA SER A 94 10.58 24.04 6.74
C SER A 94 9.28 24.19 7.54
N ASP A 95 8.19 24.66 6.91
CA ASP A 95 6.89 24.79 7.58
C ASP A 95 6.38 23.45 8.09
N ARG A 96 6.51 22.38 7.29
CA ARG A 96 6.08 21.03 7.67
C ARG A 96 6.93 20.46 8.80
N MET A 97 8.24 20.64 8.70
CA MET A 97 9.18 20.17 9.72
C MET A 97 8.96 20.85 11.08
N LEU A 98 8.75 22.17 11.09
CA LEU A 98 8.48 22.93 12.31
C LEU A 98 7.12 22.58 12.91
N GLU A 99 6.06 22.45 12.10
CA GLU A 99 4.74 21.98 12.55
C GLU A 99 4.82 20.59 13.20
N CYS A 100 5.60 19.68 12.61
CA CYS A 100 5.83 18.34 13.12
C CYS A 100 6.56 18.37 14.48
N LYS A 101 7.69 19.09 14.53
CA LYS A 101 8.50 19.26 15.75
C LYS A 101 7.66 19.83 16.90
N ASP A 102 6.89 20.89 16.64
CA ASP A 102 5.99 21.51 17.61
C ASP A 102 4.97 20.53 18.19
N LYS A 103 4.34 19.71 17.32
CA LYS A 103 3.36 18.72 17.75
C LYS A 103 3.99 17.60 18.59
N LEU A 104 5.16 17.11 18.20
CA LEU A 104 5.88 16.07 18.94
C LEU A 104 6.29 16.55 20.33
N ILE A 105 6.72 17.81 20.47
CA ILE A 105 7.02 18.42 21.77
C ILE A 105 5.73 18.55 22.60
N LYS A 106 4.68 19.16 22.05
CA LYS A 106 3.44 19.48 22.78
C LYS A 106 2.67 18.24 23.21
N GLU A 107 2.59 17.22 22.36
CA GLU A 107 1.71 16.07 22.58
C GLU A 107 2.43 14.83 23.12
N ARG A 108 3.76 14.74 22.97
CA ARG A 108 4.54 13.56 23.38
C ARG A 108 5.83 13.90 24.15
N SER A 109 6.04 15.18 24.47
CA SER A 109 7.23 15.67 25.16
C SER A 109 8.53 15.19 24.49
N GLN A 110 8.52 15.08 23.15
CA GLN A 110 9.69 14.68 22.37
C GLN A 110 10.41 15.92 21.86
N GLU A 111 11.51 16.25 22.50
CA GLU A 111 12.41 17.31 22.04
C GLU A 111 13.35 16.78 20.96
N ILE A 112 13.45 17.53 19.86
CA ILE A 112 14.33 17.22 18.72
C ILE A 112 15.30 18.40 18.55
N PRO A 113 16.62 18.18 18.70
CA PRO A 113 17.62 19.24 18.49
C PRO A 113 17.55 19.83 17.08
N ASP A 114 17.73 21.14 16.93
CA ASP A 114 17.71 21.81 15.61
C ASP A 114 18.79 21.27 14.67
N GLU A 115 19.94 20.85 15.22
CA GLU A 115 21.04 20.21 14.48
C GLU A 115 20.65 18.85 13.86
N ASN A 116 19.57 18.22 14.33
CA ASN A 116 19.02 16.98 13.81
C ASN A 116 17.80 17.19 12.89
N CYS A 117 17.55 18.44 12.48
CA CYS A 117 16.47 18.83 11.58
C CYS A 117 17.07 19.21 10.21
N PHE A 118 16.85 18.37 9.20
CA PHE A 118 17.48 18.51 7.89
C PHE A 118 16.48 18.96 6.82
N LEU A 119 16.89 19.92 5.98
CA LEU A 119 16.09 20.43 4.87
C LEU A 119 16.71 20.14 3.51
N GLY A 120 15.85 19.97 2.51
CA GLY A 120 16.23 19.78 1.11
C GLY A 120 15.98 18.36 0.60
N PHE A 121 16.13 18.15 -0.71
CA PHE A 121 15.94 16.83 -1.33
C PHE A 121 16.99 15.80 -0.87
N ASP A 122 18.16 16.24 -0.39
CA ASP A 122 19.24 15.42 0.17
C ASP A 122 19.12 15.23 1.70
N SER A 123 18.08 15.78 2.34
CA SER A 123 17.91 15.75 3.80
C SER A 123 17.83 14.34 4.37
N TYR A 124 17.26 13.38 3.62
CA TYR A 124 17.18 11.99 4.04
C TYR A 124 18.57 11.36 4.21
N GLU A 125 19.53 11.69 3.35
CA GLU A 125 20.90 11.17 3.42
C GLU A 125 21.62 11.68 4.67
N LYS A 126 21.43 12.97 5.00
CA LYS A 126 21.96 13.61 6.21
C LYS A 126 21.39 12.97 7.47
N LEU A 127 20.07 12.74 7.50
CA LEU A 127 19.41 12.06 8.62
C LEU A 127 19.97 10.64 8.82
N LEU A 128 20.23 9.91 7.74
CA LEU A 128 20.74 8.54 7.80
C LEU A 128 22.18 8.42 8.33
N GLN A 129 22.95 9.52 8.37
CA GLN A 129 24.28 9.55 9.01
C GLN A 129 24.22 9.55 10.54
N LEU A 130 23.05 9.81 11.13
CA LEU A 130 22.88 9.78 12.58
C LEU A 130 22.84 8.33 13.11
N PRO A 131 23.19 8.12 14.40
CA PRO A 131 23.09 6.82 15.06
C PRO A 131 21.62 6.49 15.40
N LEU A 132 20.84 6.15 14.38
CA LEU A 132 19.44 5.72 14.45
C LEU A 132 19.33 4.20 14.40
N ASP A 133 18.30 3.66 15.04
CA ASP A 133 17.90 2.24 14.93
C ASP A 133 16.82 2.08 13.84
N ILE A 134 15.89 3.04 13.78
CA ILE A 134 14.68 2.99 12.95
C ILE A 134 14.57 4.24 12.07
N VAL A 135 14.01 4.09 10.89
CA VAL A 135 13.65 5.19 10.00
C VAL A 135 12.18 5.06 9.59
N ILE A 136 11.42 6.14 9.77
CA ILE A 136 10.01 6.25 9.38
C ILE A 136 9.93 7.02 8.05
N LEU A 137 9.42 6.37 7.01
CA LEU A 137 9.37 6.88 5.63
C LEU A 137 7.95 7.29 5.24
N ALA A 138 7.63 8.57 5.34
CA ALA A 138 6.29 9.15 5.15
C ALA A 138 6.22 10.25 4.08
N THR A 139 7.17 10.27 3.14
CA THR A 139 7.15 11.16 1.97
C THR A 139 6.12 10.72 0.93
N PRO A 140 5.80 11.55 -0.10
CA PRO A 140 5.03 11.08 -1.25
C PRO A 140 5.61 9.77 -1.83
N PRO A 141 4.76 8.84 -2.29
CA PRO A 141 5.16 7.50 -2.73
C PRO A 141 6.31 7.42 -3.73
N TYR A 142 6.40 8.39 -4.62
CA TYR A 142 7.47 8.49 -5.60
C TYR A 142 8.88 8.42 -5.01
N PHE A 143 9.10 9.06 -3.86
CA PHE A 143 10.44 9.14 -3.25
C PHE A 143 10.77 7.91 -2.38
N ARG A 144 9.78 7.05 -2.09
CA ARG A 144 9.99 5.96 -1.14
C ARG A 144 10.97 4.87 -1.63
N PRO A 145 11.04 4.50 -2.92
CA PRO A 145 12.07 3.58 -3.41
C PRO A 145 13.50 4.01 -3.08
N ILE A 146 13.85 5.28 -3.36
CA ILE A 146 15.20 5.79 -3.07
C ILE A 146 15.45 5.93 -1.57
N HIS A 147 14.47 6.40 -0.79
CA HIS A 147 14.63 6.52 0.66
C HIS A 147 14.77 5.15 1.34
N PHE A 148 14.01 4.14 0.91
CA PHE A 148 14.09 2.80 1.48
C PHE A 148 15.40 2.12 1.13
N GLU A 149 15.86 2.21 -0.13
CA GLU A 149 17.18 1.70 -0.51
C GLU A 149 18.28 2.30 0.36
N ALA A 150 18.29 3.63 0.53
CA ALA A 150 19.28 4.32 1.37
C ALA A 150 19.21 3.88 2.85
N ALA A 151 18.01 3.70 3.40
CA ALA A 151 17.83 3.24 4.77
C ALA A 151 18.34 1.81 4.99
N VAL A 152 18.09 0.90 4.03
CA VAL A 152 18.61 -0.47 4.06
C VAL A 152 20.13 -0.48 3.93
N GLN A 153 20.72 0.33 3.04
CA GLN A 153 22.17 0.48 2.92
C GLN A 153 22.81 0.99 4.22
N ALA A 154 22.12 1.89 4.92
CA ALA A 154 22.50 2.39 6.25
C ALA A 154 22.18 1.40 7.39
N ARG A 155 21.70 0.19 7.07
CA ARG A 155 21.34 -0.90 8.00
C ARG A 155 20.32 -0.49 9.05
N LYS A 156 19.27 0.22 8.66
CA LYS A 156 18.21 0.69 9.55
C LYS A 156 16.96 -0.17 9.45
N HIS A 157 16.32 -0.44 10.58
CA HIS A 157 14.94 -0.92 10.59
C HIS A 157 14.02 0.17 10.01
N CYS A 158 12.93 -0.22 9.36
CA CYS A 158 12.12 0.73 8.63
C CYS A 158 10.62 0.58 8.91
N PHE A 159 9.92 1.72 9.00
CA PHE A 159 8.49 1.80 8.77
C PHE A 159 8.24 2.56 7.46
N LEU A 160 7.45 1.99 6.56
CA LEU A 160 7.14 2.58 5.25
C LEU A 160 5.65 2.89 5.16
N GLU A 161 5.29 4.17 5.03
CA GLU A 161 3.91 4.47 4.63
C GLU A 161 3.58 3.85 3.27
N LYS A 162 2.32 3.48 3.09
CA LYS A 162 1.79 2.98 1.81
C LYS A 162 1.37 4.15 0.92
N PRO A 163 1.27 3.93 -0.41
CA PRO A 163 1.88 2.84 -1.20
C PRO A 163 3.39 3.02 -1.30
N VAL A 164 4.14 1.97 -1.62
CA VAL A 164 5.62 2.03 -1.57
C VAL A 164 6.30 2.50 -2.87
N ALA A 165 5.54 2.66 -3.94
CA ALA A 165 6.00 3.12 -5.26
C ALA A 165 4.81 3.66 -6.08
N VAL A 166 5.10 4.24 -7.24
CA VAL A 166 4.09 4.74 -8.19
C VAL A 166 4.18 4.15 -9.59
N ASP A 167 5.24 3.40 -9.89
CA ASP A 167 5.51 2.79 -11.20
C ASP A 167 6.20 1.42 -11.06
N PRO A 168 6.26 0.63 -12.15
CA PRO A 168 6.81 -0.72 -12.09
C PRO A 168 8.29 -0.76 -11.68
N ALA A 169 9.11 0.16 -12.19
CA ALA A 169 10.52 0.22 -11.86
C ALA A 169 10.75 0.49 -10.35
N GLY A 170 10.01 1.43 -9.78
CA GLY A 170 10.03 1.75 -8.36
C GLY A 170 9.56 0.59 -7.48
N ALA A 171 8.48 -0.09 -7.88
CA ALA A 171 7.99 -1.26 -7.15
C ALA A 171 9.04 -2.40 -7.12
N ARG A 172 9.70 -2.68 -8.26
CA ARG A 172 10.80 -3.66 -8.30
C ARG A 172 12.02 -3.23 -7.48
N SER A 173 12.32 -1.92 -7.44
CA SER A 173 13.38 -1.40 -6.57
C SER A 173 13.08 -1.67 -5.09
N ILE A 174 11.83 -1.47 -4.63
CA ILE A 174 11.41 -1.82 -3.27
C ILE A 174 11.57 -3.33 -3.02
N MET A 175 11.16 -4.20 -3.95
CA MET A 175 11.34 -5.65 -3.82
C MET A 175 12.82 -6.03 -3.68
N GLY A 176 13.70 -5.39 -4.46
CA GLY A 176 15.15 -5.60 -4.35
C GLY A 176 15.71 -5.17 -3.00
N SER A 177 15.30 -4.00 -2.50
CA SER A 177 15.69 -3.49 -1.18
C SER A 177 15.10 -4.33 -0.05
N ALA A 178 13.90 -4.90 -0.21
CA ALA A 178 13.30 -5.82 0.74
C ALA A 178 14.15 -7.08 0.90
N LYS A 179 14.61 -7.70 -0.18
CA LYS A 179 15.51 -8.86 -0.12
C LYS A 179 16.85 -8.55 0.55
N LYS A 180 17.41 -7.37 0.30
CA LYS A 180 18.62 -6.90 0.99
C LYS A 180 18.36 -6.74 2.50
N ALA A 181 17.21 -6.18 2.88
CA ALA A 181 16.83 -5.99 4.27
C ALA A 181 16.65 -7.32 5.00
N GLU A 182 16.00 -8.31 4.37
CA GLU A 182 15.85 -9.67 4.89
C GLU A 182 17.20 -10.33 5.12
N ALA A 183 18.12 -10.27 4.15
CA ALA A 183 19.48 -10.81 4.30
C ALA A 183 20.30 -10.12 5.41
N MET A 184 19.90 -8.92 5.82
CA MET A 184 20.51 -8.16 6.93
C MET A 184 19.74 -8.30 8.24
N GLU A 185 18.69 -9.13 8.29
CA GLU A 185 17.81 -9.33 9.44
C GLU A 185 17.15 -8.03 9.93
N LEU A 186 16.87 -7.11 9.01
CA LEU A 186 16.20 -5.85 9.31
C LEU A 186 14.68 -6.04 9.31
N SER A 187 14.04 -5.68 10.43
CA SER A 187 12.59 -5.47 10.49
C SER A 187 12.14 -4.31 9.59
N VAL A 188 11.17 -4.57 8.72
CA VAL A 188 10.52 -3.63 7.83
C VAL A 188 9.01 -3.86 7.88
N ILE A 189 8.29 -2.90 8.44
CA ILE A 189 6.82 -2.88 8.45
C ILE A 189 6.30 -1.80 7.53
N THR A 190 5.14 -2.03 6.91
CA THR A 190 4.53 -1.06 6.00
C THR A 190 3.13 -0.66 6.44
N GLY A 191 2.66 0.52 6.01
CA GLY A 191 1.36 1.12 6.33
C GLY A 191 0.12 0.37 5.79
N THR A 192 0.24 -0.91 5.44
CA THR A 192 -0.85 -1.81 5.04
C THR A 192 -1.63 -2.29 6.26
N GLN A 193 -2.20 -1.34 6.99
CA GLN A 193 -2.72 -1.49 8.35
C GLN A 193 -3.72 -2.61 8.58
N ARG A 194 -4.42 -3.07 7.54
CA ARG A 194 -5.42 -4.14 7.65
C ARG A 194 -4.78 -5.50 7.98
N ARG A 195 -3.49 -5.68 7.67
CA ARG A 195 -2.69 -6.83 8.13
C ARG A 195 -2.34 -6.79 9.62
N HIS A 196 -2.46 -5.61 10.23
CA HIS A 196 -2.27 -5.33 11.66
C HIS A 196 -3.61 -5.00 12.35
N GLN A 197 -4.74 -5.35 11.73
CA GLN A 197 -6.07 -5.12 12.26
C GLN A 197 -6.68 -6.44 12.70
N ARG A 198 -6.96 -6.58 14.01
CA ARG A 198 -7.33 -7.86 14.63
C ARG A 198 -8.59 -8.49 14.03
N ASP A 199 -9.58 -7.68 13.70
CA ASP A 199 -10.82 -8.16 13.09
C ASP A 199 -10.62 -8.70 11.67
N TYR A 200 -9.76 -8.07 10.86
CA TYR A 200 -9.36 -8.58 9.55
C TYR A 200 -8.58 -9.90 9.70
N VAL A 201 -7.61 -9.95 10.61
CA VAL A 201 -6.79 -11.14 10.83
C VAL A 201 -7.60 -12.32 11.35
N GLU A 202 -8.53 -12.10 12.27
CA GLU A 202 -9.40 -13.18 12.78
C GLU A 202 -10.37 -13.69 11.71
N VAL A 203 -10.94 -12.83 10.88
CA VAL A 203 -11.75 -13.26 9.73
C VAL A 203 -10.90 -14.02 8.72
N TYR A 204 -9.69 -13.53 8.40
CA TYR A 204 -8.76 -14.23 7.52
C TYR A 204 -8.46 -15.63 8.02
N LYS A 205 -8.05 -15.79 9.30
CA LYS A 205 -7.74 -17.09 9.90
C LYS A 205 -8.92 -18.06 9.79
N LYS A 206 -10.14 -17.60 10.07
CA LYS A 206 -11.35 -18.44 10.02
C LYS A 206 -11.72 -18.82 8.58
N ALA A 207 -11.64 -17.87 7.66
CA ALA A 207 -11.93 -18.11 6.26
C ALA A 207 -10.90 -19.05 5.63
N ALA A 208 -9.61 -18.80 5.83
CA ALA A 208 -8.52 -19.68 5.42
C ALA A 208 -8.58 -21.05 6.10
N GLY A 209 -9.11 -21.10 7.33
CA GLY A 209 -9.42 -22.34 8.05
C GLY A 209 -10.57 -23.14 7.46
N GLY A 210 -11.25 -22.63 6.41
CA GLY A 210 -12.30 -23.34 5.69
C GLY A 210 -13.72 -23.12 6.23
N LEU A 211 -13.94 -22.13 7.12
CA LEU A 211 -15.27 -21.89 7.72
C LEU A 211 -16.37 -21.63 6.68
N ALA A 212 -16.04 -20.98 5.56
CA ALA A 212 -16.97 -20.69 4.47
C ALA A 212 -16.73 -21.55 3.21
N GLY A 213 -15.86 -22.56 3.28
CA GLY A 213 -15.42 -23.35 2.12
C GLY A 213 -14.28 -22.69 1.34
N GLU A 214 -14.14 -23.04 0.07
CA GLU A 214 -13.07 -22.54 -0.82
C GLU A 214 -13.41 -21.16 -1.39
N LEU A 215 -12.41 -20.27 -1.50
CA LEU A 215 -12.56 -18.94 -2.07
C LEU A 215 -12.83 -19.03 -3.57
N THR A 216 -13.94 -18.45 -4.04
CA THR A 216 -14.36 -18.49 -5.45
C THR A 216 -14.19 -17.15 -6.18
N GLY A 217 -14.07 -16.04 -5.45
CA GLY A 217 -13.90 -14.71 -6.02
C GLY A 217 -14.07 -13.62 -4.97
N GLY A 218 -13.99 -12.36 -5.38
CA GLY A 218 -14.23 -11.26 -4.43
C GLY A 218 -14.39 -9.89 -5.07
N ASN A 219 -14.69 -8.93 -4.20
CA ASN A 219 -14.82 -7.53 -4.54
C ASN A 219 -14.13 -6.67 -3.48
N VAL A 220 -13.45 -5.62 -3.91
CA VAL A 220 -12.81 -4.64 -3.01
C VAL A 220 -13.15 -3.22 -3.45
N TYR A 221 -13.56 -2.37 -2.50
CA TYR A 221 -14.11 -1.05 -2.78
C TYR A 221 -13.48 0.06 -1.95
N TRP A 222 -13.14 1.17 -2.61
CA TRP A 222 -12.83 2.46 -1.97
C TRP A 222 -13.56 3.59 -2.67
N ASN A 223 -14.85 3.73 -2.37
CA ASN A 223 -15.70 4.77 -2.92
C ASN A 223 -15.96 5.86 -1.89
N GLN A 224 -15.53 7.08 -2.18
CA GLN A 224 -15.67 8.22 -1.28
C GLN A 224 -15.93 9.52 -2.06
N SER A 225 -16.03 10.61 -1.32
CA SER A 225 -16.03 11.98 -1.84
C SER A 225 -14.65 12.38 -2.36
N LYS A 226 -14.57 13.54 -3.04
CA LYS A 226 -13.30 14.12 -3.47
C LYS A 226 -12.35 14.26 -2.27
N LEU A 227 -11.09 13.89 -2.45
CA LEU A 227 -10.05 14.15 -1.46
C LEU A 227 -9.64 15.63 -1.45
N TRP A 228 -8.77 16.02 -0.51
CA TRP A 228 -8.22 17.36 -0.43
C TRP A 228 -7.34 17.72 -1.65
N HIS A 229 -7.15 19.02 -1.83
CA HIS A 229 -6.17 19.60 -2.75
C HIS A 229 -5.66 20.90 -2.15
N VAL A 230 -4.49 21.33 -2.61
CA VAL A 230 -3.90 22.61 -2.23
C VAL A 230 -3.80 23.47 -3.48
N ASP A 231 -4.36 24.67 -3.43
CA ASP A 231 -4.22 25.65 -4.49
C ASP A 231 -2.79 26.23 -4.48
N ALA A 232 -2.20 26.33 -5.67
CA ALA A 232 -0.86 26.88 -5.82
C ALA A 232 -0.86 28.36 -5.45
N LYS A 233 0.17 28.78 -4.69
CA LYS A 233 0.44 30.19 -4.43
C LYS A 233 1.38 30.77 -5.48
N ALA A 234 1.28 32.06 -5.73
CA ALA A 234 2.03 32.73 -6.79
C ALA A 234 3.56 32.68 -6.57
N GLU A 235 4.00 32.64 -5.31
CA GLU A 235 5.40 32.56 -4.91
C GLU A 235 6.01 31.15 -5.00
N TRP A 236 5.19 30.10 -5.14
CA TRP A 236 5.68 28.74 -5.19
C TRP A 236 6.22 28.41 -6.58
N SER A 237 7.37 27.73 -6.60
CA SER A 237 7.82 27.05 -7.81
C SER A 237 6.86 25.94 -8.21
N GLU A 238 6.91 25.49 -9.47
CA GLU A 238 6.08 24.37 -9.93
C GLU A 238 6.32 23.10 -9.09
N MET A 239 7.59 22.75 -8.83
CA MET A 239 7.95 21.62 -7.96
C MET A 239 7.32 21.74 -6.56
N GLU A 240 7.41 22.92 -5.95
CA GLU A 240 6.83 23.15 -4.63
C GLU A 240 5.30 22.99 -4.67
N ALA A 241 4.63 23.62 -5.64
CA ALA A 241 3.18 23.50 -5.79
C ALA A 241 2.74 22.04 -6.01
N MET A 242 3.50 21.26 -6.80
CA MET A 242 3.21 19.85 -7.04
C MET A 242 3.39 19.01 -5.77
N ILE A 243 4.49 19.15 -5.03
CA ILE A 243 4.74 18.39 -3.79
C ILE A 243 3.74 18.78 -2.69
N ARG A 244 3.38 20.06 -2.57
CA ARG A 244 2.35 20.49 -1.61
C ARG A 244 0.96 19.94 -1.94
N ASN A 245 0.69 19.69 -3.22
CA ASN A 245 -0.54 19.07 -3.72
C ASN A 245 -0.32 17.61 -4.18
N TRP A 246 0.63 16.89 -3.58
CA TRP A 246 1.19 15.63 -4.11
C TRP A 246 0.16 14.56 -4.46
N VAL A 247 -0.93 14.48 -3.71
CA VAL A 247 -1.94 13.42 -3.88
C VAL A 247 -2.68 13.52 -5.21
N ASN A 248 -2.68 14.70 -5.84
CA ASN A 248 -3.36 14.93 -7.11
C ASN A 248 -2.46 14.72 -8.34
N TRP A 249 -1.15 14.47 -8.15
CA TRP A 249 -0.22 14.23 -9.25
C TRP A 249 0.17 12.75 -9.33
N THR A 250 -0.01 12.15 -10.50
CA THR A 250 0.24 10.73 -10.75
C THR A 250 1.69 10.37 -10.49
N TRP A 251 2.63 11.22 -10.90
CA TRP A 251 4.05 10.95 -10.63
C TRP A 251 4.41 10.97 -9.15
N LEU A 252 3.64 11.64 -8.27
CA LEU A 252 3.92 11.68 -6.83
C LEU A 252 3.19 10.60 -6.05
N SER A 253 1.93 10.33 -6.39
CA SER A 253 1.01 9.48 -5.62
C SER A 253 0.63 8.17 -6.31
N GLY A 254 0.78 8.11 -7.63
CA GLY A 254 0.35 6.99 -8.46
C GLY A 254 -1.14 6.98 -8.80
N ASP A 255 -1.90 8.05 -8.53
CA ASP A 255 -3.38 8.11 -8.57
C ASP A 255 -4.03 7.36 -7.39
N HIS A 256 -5.28 7.66 -7.07
CA HIS A 256 -6.00 7.15 -5.91
C HIS A 256 -6.19 5.63 -5.89
N ILE A 257 -6.12 4.97 -7.05
CA ILE A 257 -6.07 3.50 -7.14
C ILE A 257 -4.79 2.93 -6.50
N VAL A 258 -3.67 3.65 -6.60
CA VAL A 258 -2.39 3.29 -5.98
C VAL A 258 -2.26 3.93 -4.59
N GLU A 259 -2.71 5.17 -4.40
CA GLU A 259 -2.53 5.88 -3.13
C GLU A 259 -3.48 5.40 -2.02
N GLN A 260 -4.80 5.44 -2.23
CA GLN A 260 -5.77 5.06 -1.21
C GLN A 260 -6.23 3.62 -1.35
N HIS A 261 -6.64 3.23 -2.56
CA HIS A 261 -7.28 1.94 -2.81
C HIS A 261 -6.32 0.76 -2.66
N VAL A 262 -5.00 0.99 -2.60
CA VAL A 262 -4.01 -0.05 -2.32
C VAL A 262 -4.29 -0.78 -1.01
N HIS A 263 -4.92 -0.16 0.00
CA HIS A 263 -5.35 -0.88 1.20
C HIS A 263 -6.30 -2.05 0.85
N ASN A 264 -7.26 -1.80 -0.04
CA ASN A 264 -8.27 -2.77 -0.46
C ASN A 264 -7.68 -3.79 -1.43
N ILE A 265 -6.80 -3.36 -2.33
CA ILE A 265 -6.07 -4.25 -3.23
C ILE A 265 -5.16 -5.20 -2.43
N ASP A 266 -4.47 -4.71 -1.41
CA ASP A 266 -3.63 -5.52 -0.53
C ASP A 266 -4.42 -6.60 0.23
N VAL A 267 -5.60 -6.25 0.76
CA VAL A 267 -6.50 -7.27 1.35
C VAL A 267 -6.95 -8.27 0.30
N GLY A 268 -7.22 -7.81 -0.93
CA GLY A 268 -7.55 -8.66 -2.06
C GLY A 268 -6.48 -9.72 -2.34
N THR A 269 -5.24 -9.29 -2.57
CA THR A 269 -4.11 -10.20 -2.82
C THR A 269 -3.79 -11.08 -1.61
N TRP A 270 -3.96 -10.56 -0.39
CA TRP A 270 -3.79 -11.32 0.85
C TRP A 270 -4.77 -12.48 0.98
N PHE A 271 -6.06 -12.24 0.75
CA PHE A 271 -7.08 -13.28 0.85
C PHE A 271 -6.97 -14.32 -0.28
N PHE A 272 -6.55 -13.90 -1.47
CA PHE A 272 -6.25 -14.82 -2.57
C PHE A 272 -4.93 -15.59 -2.36
N GLY A 273 -4.01 -15.04 -1.57
CA GLY A 273 -2.70 -15.62 -1.26
C GLY A 273 -1.68 -15.53 -2.41
N LYS A 274 -1.95 -14.68 -3.41
CA LYS A 274 -1.13 -14.53 -4.63
C LYS A 274 -1.48 -13.25 -5.38
N GLU A 275 -0.72 -12.97 -6.44
CA GLU A 275 -0.97 -11.87 -7.36
C GLU A 275 -1.84 -12.32 -8.56
N PRO A 276 -2.67 -11.42 -9.12
CA PRO A 276 -3.36 -11.68 -10.37
C PRO A 276 -2.38 -11.71 -11.54
N VAL A 277 -2.67 -12.55 -12.55
CA VAL A 277 -1.85 -12.66 -13.77
C VAL A 277 -2.16 -11.58 -14.79
N LYS A 278 -3.34 -10.95 -14.71
CA LYS A 278 -3.73 -9.84 -15.59
C LYS A 278 -4.83 -8.96 -15.02
N ALA A 279 -4.96 -7.76 -15.56
CA ALA A 279 -6.00 -6.79 -15.27
C ALA A 279 -6.63 -6.25 -16.56
N LEU A 280 -7.95 -6.04 -16.54
CA LEU A 280 -8.66 -5.19 -17.48
C LEU A 280 -9.43 -4.12 -16.72
N GLY A 281 -9.05 -2.86 -16.93
CA GLY A 281 -9.57 -1.70 -16.23
C GLY A 281 -10.27 -0.71 -17.14
N VAL A 282 -11.24 -0.01 -16.56
CA VAL A 282 -11.84 1.20 -17.10
C VAL A 282 -11.78 2.30 -16.05
N GLY A 283 -11.65 3.54 -16.50
CA GLY A 283 -11.61 4.69 -15.61
C GLY A 283 -11.80 5.99 -16.37
N SER A 284 -12.03 7.06 -15.62
CA SER A 284 -12.15 8.40 -16.21
C SER A 284 -11.87 9.49 -15.18
N ARG A 285 -11.57 10.68 -15.69
CA ARG A 285 -11.68 11.94 -14.95
C ARG A 285 -12.96 12.64 -15.38
N GLN A 286 -13.84 12.93 -14.42
CA GLN A 286 -15.09 13.64 -14.65
C GLN A 286 -15.17 14.98 -13.91
N ARG A 287 -14.69 15.04 -12.66
CA ARG A 287 -14.92 16.16 -11.74
C ARG A 287 -13.67 16.62 -10.98
N ARG A 288 -12.49 16.02 -11.16
CA ARG A 288 -11.25 16.55 -10.56
C ARG A 288 -10.90 17.94 -11.10
N VAL A 289 -10.46 18.79 -10.19
CA VAL A 289 -10.12 20.21 -10.46
C VAL A 289 -8.63 20.46 -10.66
N THR A 290 -7.75 19.64 -10.08
CA THR A 290 -6.28 19.77 -10.17
C THR A 290 -5.65 18.45 -10.54
N GLY A 291 -4.35 18.48 -10.90
CA GLY A 291 -3.58 17.29 -11.20
C GLY A 291 -3.84 16.68 -12.57
N ASP A 292 -3.39 15.44 -12.76
CA ASP A 292 -3.40 14.68 -14.03
C ASP A 292 -4.16 13.33 -13.90
N GLN A 293 -4.92 13.15 -12.83
CA GLN A 293 -5.49 11.88 -12.39
C GLN A 293 -6.95 11.63 -12.80
N TYR A 294 -7.38 10.38 -12.70
CA TYR A 294 -8.79 9.95 -12.76
C TYR A 294 -9.47 10.09 -11.40
N ASP A 295 -10.79 10.25 -11.39
CA ASP A 295 -11.62 10.20 -10.17
C ASP A 295 -12.41 8.89 -10.02
N SER A 296 -12.27 7.97 -10.98
CA SER A 296 -12.92 6.66 -10.95
C SER A 296 -12.08 5.58 -11.64
N PHE A 297 -12.05 4.40 -11.04
CA PHE A 297 -11.53 3.17 -11.63
C PHE A 297 -12.47 1.99 -11.33
N SER A 298 -12.58 1.08 -12.29
CA SER A 298 -13.20 -0.24 -12.15
C SER A 298 -12.31 -1.24 -12.87
N VAL A 299 -11.79 -2.22 -12.16
CA VAL A 299 -10.78 -3.17 -12.67
C VAL A 299 -11.20 -4.59 -12.34
N ASP A 300 -11.18 -5.46 -13.34
CA ASP A 300 -11.27 -6.90 -13.17
C ASP A 300 -9.87 -7.50 -13.16
N TYR A 301 -9.50 -8.13 -12.04
CA TYR A 301 -8.23 -8.85 -11.90
C TYR A 301 -8.49 -10.36 -12.03
N VAL A 302 -7.71 -11.02 -12.88
CA VAL A 302 -7.82 -12.47 -13.12
C VAL A 302 -6.58 -13.17 -12.56
N PHE A 303 -6.80 -14.26 -11.83
CA PHE A 303 -5.76 -15.11 -11.27
C PHE A 303 -5.46 -16.30 -12.19
N ASP A 304 -4.29 -16.92 -12.02
CA ASP A 304 -3.84 -18.08 -12.81
C ASP A 304 -4.79 -19.30 -12.76
N ASP A 305 -5.57 -19.42 -11.70
CA ASP A 305 -6.60 -20.46 -11.53
C ASP A 305 -8.00 -20.03 -12.03
N GLY A 306 -8.09 -18.91 -12.73
CA GLY A 306 -9.32 -18.40 -13.33
C GLY A 306 -10.29 -17.74 -12.36
N ARG A 307 -9.94 -17.57 -11.08
CA ARG A 307 -10.75 -16.75 -10.16
C ARG A 307 -10.61 -15.27 -10.46
N HIS A 308 -11.64 -14.51 -10.12
CA HIS A 308 -11.72 -13.07 -10.38
C HIS A 308 -11.82 -12.26 -9.07
N LEU A 309 -11.15 -11.12 -9.06
CA LEU A 309 -11.31 -10.08 -8.05
C LEU A 309 -11.70 -8.78 -8.74
N HIS A 310 -12.91 -8.30 -8.48
CA HIS A 310 -13.34 -6.99 -8.96
C HIS A 310 -12.88 -5.90 -7.98
N SER A 311 -12.33 -4.82 -8.51
CA SER A 311 -11.80 -3.71 -7.76
C SER A 311 -12.41 -2.41 -8.26
N MET A 312 -12.92 -1.57 -7.34
CA MET A 312 -13.48 -0.27 -7.72
C MET A 312 -13.11 0.81 -6.71
N CYS A 313 -12.69 1.97 -7.20
CA CYS A 313 -12.50 3.15 -6.37
C CYS A 313 -13.02 4.41 -7.08
N ARG A 314 -13.45 5.37 -6.26
CA ARG A 314 -14.02 6.63 -6.73
C ARG A 314 -13.82 7.76 -5.73
N GLN A 315 -13.52 8.96 -6.22
CA GLN A 315 -13.44 10.20 -5.45
C GLN A 315 -14.31 11.30 -6.07
N ILE A 316 -15.63 11.21 -5.88
CA ILE A 316 -16.60 12.16 -6.45
C ILE A 316 -17.62 12.58 -5.40
N ASN A 317 -17.76 13.90 -5.20
CA ASN A 317 -18.70 14.49 -4.24
C ASN A 317 -20.15 14.20 -4.60
N GLY A 318 -20.98 13.88 -3.60
CA GLY A 318 -22.42 13.66 -3.77
C GLY A 318 -22.79 12.26 -4.29
N CYS A 319 -21.83 11.34 -4.42
CA CYS A 319 -22.09 9.95 -4.79
C CYS A 319 -22.08 9.05 -3.53
N GLY A 320 -22.83 7.94 -3.57
CA GLY A 320 -22.86 6.96 -2.47
C GLY A 320 -21.48 6.37 -2.19
N GLY A 321 -21.04 6.40 -0.93
CA GLY A 321 -19.73 5.91 -0.50
C GLY A 321 -19.74 4.45 -0.03
N GLY A 322 -18.56 3.90 0.18
CA GLY A 322 -18.34 2.58 0.74
C GLY A 322 -16.88 2.18 0.65
N VAL A 323 -16.30 1.79 1.79
CA VAL A 323 -14.95 1.22 1.89
C VAL A 323 -15.08 -0.15 2.55
N TYR A 324 -14.96 -1.22 1.76
CA TYR A 324 -15.19 -2.59 2.22
C TYR A 324 -14.61 -3.62 1.26
N GLU A 325 -14.50 -4.85 1.76
CA GLU A 325 -14.13 -6.05 1.02
C GLU A 325 -15.18 -7.13 1.23
N ARG A 326 -15.47 -7.85 0.15
CA ARG A 326 -16.35 -9.01 0.19
C ARG A 326 -15.71 -10.14 -0.60
N PHE A 327 -15.41 -11.23 0.09
CA PHE A 327 -14.86 -12.42 -0.51
C PHE A 327 -15.92 -13.52 -0.54
N GLN A 328 -16.21 -14.03 -1.73
CA GLN A 328 -17.17 -15.10 -1.94
C GLN A 328 -16.47 -16.45 -1.78
N TYR A 329 -17.07 -17.32 -1.00
CA TYR A 329 -16.63 -18.70 -0.82
C TYR A 329 -17.75 -19.67 -1.23
N ALA A 330 -17.40 -20.95 -1.38
CA ALA A 330 -18.33 -21.99 -1.82
C ALA A 330 -19.59 -22.10 -0.96
N ASN A 331 -19.48 -21.87 0.35
CA ASN A 331 -20.58 -22.02 1.31
C ASN A 331 -20.96 -20.70 2.01
N GLY A 332 -20.45 -19.56 1.57
CA GLY A 332 -20.65 -18.30 2.29
C GLY A 332 -19.84 -17.12 1.78
N SER A 333 -19.66 -16.12 2.64
CA SER A 333 -18.84 -14.95 2.33
C SER A 333 -18.14 -14.39 3.56
N ALA A 334 -16.90 -13.92 3.39
CA ALA A 334 -16.24 -13.04 4.35
C ALA A 334 -16.54 -11.59 3.95
N ASN A 335 -17.06 -10.81 4.90
CA ASN A 335 -17.47 -9.42 4.69
C ASN A 335 -16.72 -8.56 5.70
N LEU A 336 -15.93 -7.62 5.18
CA LEU A 336 -15.03 -6.76 5.95
C LEU A 336 -15.40 -5.31 5.63
N ASP A 337 -15.83 -4.57 6.63
CA ASP A 337 -16.06 -3.13 6.54
C ASP A 337 -15.62 -2.44 7.84
N TRP A 338 -15.79 -1.12 7.93
CA TRP A 338 -15.38 -0.36 9.10
C TRP A 338 -16.14 -0.80 10.38
N ASN A 339 -15.42 -1.42 11.31
CA ASN A 339 -15.93 -1.95 12.58
C ASN A 339 -17.03 -3.01 12.41
N ARG A 340 -17.00 -3.78 11.32
CA ARG A 340 -17.83 -4.97 11.15
C ARG A 340 -17.15 -5.96 10.19
N ALA A 341 -16.48 -6.92 10.81
CA ALA A 341 -15.86 -8.08 10.18
C ALA A 341 -16.67 -9.34 10.53
N ARG A 342 -17.18 -10.04 9.51
CA ARG A 342 -18.07 -11.20 9.69
C ARG A 342 -17.98 -12.21 8.57
N ILE A 343 -18.36 -13.44 8.87
CA ILE A 343 -18.52 -14.53 7.90
C ILE A 343 -19.98 -14.97 7.92
N LEU A 344 -20.61 -15.02 6.74
CA LEU A 344 -22.00 -15.42 6.55
C LEU A 344 -22.06 -16.70 5.72
N ASP A 345 -23.08 -17.53 5.91
CA ASP A 345 -23.41 -18.63 4.99
C ASP A 345 -24.14 -18.10 3.73
N LEU A 346 -24.54 -19.00 2.82
CA LEU A 346 -25.27 -18.64 1.61
C LEU A 346 -26.70 -18.12 1.87
N ALA A 347 -27.30 -18.45 3.02
CA ALA A 347 -28.61 -17.95 3.43
C ALA A 347 -28.53 -16.57 4.11
N GLY A 348 -27.31 -16.06 4.37
CA GLY A 348 -27.07 -14.83 5.11
C GLY A 348 -27.02 -15.00 6.62
N THR A 349 -27.01 -16.24 7.13
CA THR A 349 -26.84 -16.54 8.55
C THR A 349 -25.40 -16.27 8.95
N GLU A 350 -25.20 -15.62 10.10
CA GLU A 350 -23.88 -15.33 10.62
C GLU A 350 -23.20 -16.59 11.17
N LEU A 351 -22.09 -16.99 10.52
CA LEU A 351 -21.22 -18.07 10.99
C LEU A 351 -20.17 -17.55 11.98
N TYR A 352 -19.79 -16.28 11.85
CA TYR A 352 -18.86 -15.60 12.74
C TYR A 352 -18.99 -14.08 12.65
N SER A 353 -18.79 -13.39 13.76
CA SER A 353 -18.62 -11.94 13.83
C SER A 353 -17.58 -11.59 14.88
N TYR A 354 -16.76 -10.59 14.57
CA TYR A 354 -15.71 -10.16 15.47
C TYR A 354 -16.29 -9.49 16.73
N PRO A 355 -15.83 -9.87 17.94
CA PRO A 355 -16.33 -9.31 19.20
C PRO A 355 -15.70 -7.95 19.49
N TYR A 356 -16.29 -6.88 18.93
CA TYR A 356 -15.85 -5.50 19.19
C TYR A 356 -16.11 -5.07 20.63
N ILE A 357 -15.25 -4.19 21.15
CA ILE A 357 -15.55 -3.42 22.36
C ILE A 357 -16.69 -2.47 21.99
N THR A 358 -17.75 -2.47 22.80
CA THR A 358 -18.92 -1.63 22.57
C THR A 358 -19.07 -0.65 23.72
N ASP A 359 -19.09 0.65 23.43
CA ASP A 359 -19.33 1.67 24.44
C ASP A 359 -20.83 1.79 24.80
N ALA A 360 -21.13 2.63 25.80
CA ALA A 360 -22.50 2.84 26.27
C ALA A 360 -23.44 3.44 25.21
N GLN A 361 -22.90 4.03 24.14
CA GLN A 361 -23.63 4.60 23.01
C GLN A 361 -23.73 3.64 21.83
N GLY A 362 -23.22 2.41 21.95
CA GLY A 362 -23.21 1.40 20.89
C GLY A 362 -22.08 1.58 19.87
N GLY A 363 -21.14 2.50 20.12
CA GLY A 363 -19.94 2.68 19.34
C GLY A 363 -19.03 1.47 19.46
N LYS A 364 -18.57 0.95 18.32
CA LYS A 364 -17.67 -0.21 18.24
C LYS A 364 -16.23 0.23 18.07
N SER A 365 -15.31 -0.41 18.77
CA SER A 365 -13.88 -0.17 18.63
C SER A 365 -13.06 -1.46 18.76
N LEU A 366 -11.84 -1.40 18.24
CA LEU A 366 -10.81 -2.41 18.45
C LEU A 366 -10.05 -2.09 19.75
N PRO A 367 -9.49 -3.12 20.43
CA PRO A 367 -8.65 -2.91 21.61
C PRO A 367 -7.42 -2.06 21.31
N VAL A 368 -6.83 -2.23 20.11
CA VAL A 368 -5.71 -1.43 19.61
C VAL A 368 -6.04 -0.97 18.20
N GLY A 369 -5.83 0.33 17.95
CA GLY A 369 -5.99 0.90 16.61
C GLY A 369 -4.92 0.37 15.65
N PRO A 370 -5.26 0.08 14.39
CA PRO A 370 -4.34 -0.58 13.46
C PRO A 370 -3.06 0.23 13.18
N TYR A 371 -3.15 1.57 13.12
CA TYR A 371 -1.97 2.44 13.03
C TYR A 371 -0.99 2.26 14.21
N ASN A 372 -1.48 2.01 15.43
CA ASN A 372 -0.60 1.74 16.57
C ASN A 372 -0.05 0.32 16.50
N GLN A 373 -0.87 -0.65 16.07
CA GLN A 373 -0.49 -2.05 15.99
C GLN A 373 0.69 -2.28 15.04
N GLU A 374 0.74 -1.60 13.88
CA GLU A 374 1.89 -1.64 12.97
C GLU A 374 3.21 -1.30 13.69
N HIS A 375 3.22 -0.21 14.47
CA HIS A 375 4.42 0.20 15.19
C HIS A 375 4.73 -0.69 16.40
N ILE A 376 3.71 -1.21 17.09
CA ILE A 376 3.88 -2.21 18.16
C ILE A 376 4.56 -3.46 17.61
N ASP A 377 4.11 -3.94 16.46
CA ASP A 377 4.66 -5.14 15.83
C ASP A 377 6.10 -4.91 15.36
N LEU A 378 6.42 -3.72 14.83
CA LEU A 378 7.78 -3.35 14.41
C LEU A 378 8.74 -3.37 15.61
N VAL A 379 8.37 -2.69 16.70
CA VAL A 379 9.20 -2.62 17.91
C VAL A 379 9.33 -4.00 18.56
N THR A 380 8.26 -4.80 18.55
CA THR A 380 8.27 -6.17 19.06
C THR A 380 9.23 -7.05 18.27
N ALA A 381 9.21 -6.98 16.93
CA ALA A 381 10.13 -7.72 16.07
C ALA A 381 11.60 -7.39 16.39
N ILE A 382 11.91 -6.09 16.55
CA ILE A 382 13.25 -5.62 16.89
C ILE A 382 13.67 -6.12 18.29
N ARG A 383 12.83 -5.95 19.30
CA ARG A 383 13.15 -6.31 20.70
C ARG A 383 13.26 -7.81 20.94
N THR A 384 12.53 -8.61 20.15
CA THR A 384 12.54 -10.07 20.28
C THR A 384 13.51 -10.75 19.32
N ASN A 385 14.23 -9.98 18.50
CA ASN A 385 15.14 -10.49 17.47
C ASN A 385 14.43 -11.48 16.52
N LYS A 386 13.20 -11.16 16.13
CA LYS A 386 12.36 -11.91 15.19
C LYS A 386 11.95 -10.96 14.07
N PRO A 387 12.84 -10.69 13.10
CA PRO A 387 12.58 -9.68 12.07
C PRO A 387 11.36 -10.05 11.22
N ILE A 388 10.57 -9.03 10.90
CA ILE A 388 9.43 -9.10 9.98
C ILE A 388 9.77 -8.24 8.77
N ASN A 389 9.49 -8.69 7.56
CA ASN A 389 9.70 -7.87 6.37
C ASN A 389 8.49 -7.93 5.44
N GLU A 390 7.73 -6.83 5.40
CA GLU A 390 6.52 -6.71 4.60
C GLU A 390 6.74 -5.99 3.26
N ALA A 391 7.91 -5.38 3.05
CA ALA A 391 8.12 -4.46 1.93
C ALA A 391 7.94 -5.14 0.57
N GLU A 392 8.34 -6.40 0.42
CA GLU A 392 8.11 -7.14 -0.84
C GLU A 392 6.62 -7.35 -1.10
N ASN A 393 5.86 -7.81 -0.11
CA ASN A 393 4.42 -8.04 -0.25
C ASN A 393 3.68 -6.74 -0.57
N THR A 394 4.02 -5.65 0.13
CA THR A 394 3.42 -4.33 -0.13
C THR A 394 3.81 -3.78 -1.49
N ALA A 395 5.03 -4.05 -1.97
CA ALA A 395 5.43 -3.71 -3.33
C ALA A 395 4.63 -4.49 -4.38
N LYS A 396 4.31 -5.77 -4.12
CA LYS A 396 3.45 -6.56 -5.00
C LYS A 396 2.02 -6.03 -5.02
N SER A 397 1.42 -5.74 -3.87
CA SER A 397 0.09 -5.11 -3.79
C SER A 397 0.06 -3.73 -4.46
N THR A 398 1.14 -2.94 -4.31
CA THR A 398 1.32 -1.66 -5.03
C THR A 398 1.40 -1.88 -6.54
N MET A 399 2.16 -2.89 -7.00
CA MET A 399 2.26 -3.27 -8.42
C MET A 399 0.90 -3.65 -9.01
N VAL A 400 0.05 -4.35 -8.26
CA VAL A 400 -1.33 -4.66 -8.70
C VAL A 400 -2.14 -3.37 -8.91
N GLY A 401 -2.05 -2.40 -8.00
CA GLY A 401 -2.68 -1.09 -8.18
C GLY A 401 -2.15 -0.34 -9.41
N ILE A 402 -0.84 -0.38 -9.65
CA ILE A 402 -0.21 0.22 -10.84
C ILE A 402 -0.68 -0.50 -12.11
N MET A 403 -0.80 -1.83 -12.09
CA MET A 403 -1.31 -2.64 -13.21
C MET A 403 -2.75 -2.23 -13.56
N GLY A 404 -3.62 -2.09 -12.57
CA GLY A 404 -4.99 -1.60 -12.77
C GLY A 404 -5.04 -0.19 -13.34
N ARG A 405 -4.17 0.71 -12.86
CA ARG A 405 -4.05 2.07 -13.40
C ARG A 405 -3.65 2.06 -14.87
N ILE A 406 -2.57 1.36 -15.21
CA ILE A 406 -2.04 1.31 -16.59
C ILE A 406 -3.09 0.70 -17.52
N SER A 407 -3.78 -0.35 -17.08
CA SER A 407 -4.87 -0.94 -17.86
C SER A 407 -5.97 0.07 -18.15
N ALA A 408 -6.45 0.79 -17.13
CA ALA A 408 -7.49 1.81 -17.31
C ALA A 408 -7.04 3.01 -18.16
N TYR A 409 -5.81 3.49 -17.98
CA TYR A 409 -5.26 4.62 -18.74
C TYR A 409 -5.04 4.28 -20.21
N THR A 410 -4.65 3.05 -20.52
CA THR A 410 -4.39 2.62 -21.90
C THR A 410 -5.62 2.03 -22.58
N GLY A 411 -6.63 1.62 -21.81
CA GLY A 411 -7.79 0.87 -22.30
C GLY A 411 -7.46 -0.56 -22.75
N LYS A 412 -6.35 -1.13 -22.27
CA LYS A 412 -5.86 -2.46 -22.67
C LYS A 412 -5.77 -3.41 -21.50
N GLU A 413 -5.87 -4.71 -21.78
CA GLU A 413 -5.43 -5.72 -20.84
C GLU A 413 -3.93 -5.56 -20.55
N VAL A 414 -3.55 -5.70 -19.28
CA VAL A 414 -2.15 -5.64 -18.84
C VAL A 414 -1.87 -6.86 -17.98
N THR A 415 -0.77 -7.53 -18.25
CA THR A 415 -0.35 -8.75 -17.54
C THR A 415 0.66 -8.44 -16.43
N TRP A 416 0.71 -9.30 -15.43
CA TRP A 416 1.72 -9.22 -14.37
C TRP A 416 3.15 -9.31 -14.91
N ASP A 417 3.37 -10.18 -15.90
CA ASP A 417 4.69 -10.34 -16.53
C ASP A 417 5.13 -9.07 -17.27
N GLU A 418 4.22 -8.39 -17.98
CA GLU A 418 4.53 -7.09 -18.59
C GLU A 418 4.94 -6.07 -17.54
N MET A 419 4.25 -6.03 -16.40
CA MET A 419 4.58 -5.13 -15.29
C MET A 419 5.96 -5.44 -14.69
N MET A 420 6.26 -6.71 -14.46
CA MET A 420 7.56 -7.15 -13.92
C MET A 420 8.71 -6.91 -14.89
N ASN A 421 8.45 -6.85 -16.20
CA ASN A 421 9.48 -6.57 -17.22
C ASN A 421 9.47 -5.12 -17.74
N SER A 422 8.58 -4.26 -17.25
CA SER A 422 8.42 -2.89 -17.74
C SER A 422 9.47 -1.94 -17.16
N ASP A 423 10.18 -1.21 -18.01
CA ASP A 423 11.11 -0.14 -17.60
C ASP A 423 10.40 1.22 -17.38
N LEU A 424 9.07 1.23 -17.34
CA LEU A 424 8.30 2.45 -17.09
C LEU A 424 8.70 3.06 -15.74
N LYS A 425 9.10 4.32 -15.81
CA LYS A 425 9.35 5.19 -14.68
C LYS A 425 8.68 6.52 -14.95
N ILE A 426 7.84 6.97 -14.03
CA ILE A 426 7.14 8.27 -14.15
C ILE A 426 7.82 9.27 -13.23
N GLY A 427 7.72 10.56 -13.53
CA GLY A 427 8.30 11.62 -12.69
C GLY A 427 9.63 12.17 -13.18
N PRO A 428 10.12 13.26 -12.55
CA PRO A 428 11.29 13.98 -13.00
C PRO A 428 12.59 13.26 -12.63
N THR A 429 13.63 13.42 -13.45
CA THR A 429 14.97 12.90 -13.18
C THR A 429 15.86 13.88 -12.40
N VAL A 430 15.39 15.12 -12.19
CA VAL A 430 16.11 16.18 -11.47
C VAL A 430 15.23 16.70 -10.34
N TYR A 431 15.80 16.80 -9.14
CA TYR A 431 15.11 17.29 -7.96
C TYR A 431 15.65 18.67 -7.55
N ALA A 432 14.92 19.70 -7.98
CA ALA A 432 15.19 21.08 -7.62
C ALA A 432 13.87 21.86 -7.54
N MET A 433 13.83 22.87 -6.68
CA MET A 433 12.72 23.82 -6.67
C MET A 433 12.75 24.62 -7.97
N GLY A 434 11.70 24.47 -8.81
CA GLY A 434 11.68 25.02 -10.16
C GLY A 434 10.66 24.31 -11.05
N PRO A 435 10.78 24.46 -12.38
CA PRO A 435 9.97 23.72 -13.35
C PRO A 435 10.13 22.20 -13.23
N VAL A 436 9.05 21.46 -13.50
CA VAL A 436 9.00 20.00 -13.44
C VAL A 436 8.73 19.43 -14.83
N ALA A 437 9.71 18.66 -15.34
CA ALA A 437 9.66 18.01 -16.64
C ALA A 437 8.89 16.68 -16.58
N VAL A 438 7.57 16.76 -16.42
CA VAL A 438 6.64 15.62 -16.46
C VAL A 438 5.42 15.97 -17.31
N SER A 439 4.75 14.95 -17.86
CA SER A 439 3.43 15.16 -18.45
C SER A 439 2.46 15.64 -17.38
N LYS A 440 1.60 16.59 -17.74
CA LYS A 440 0.51 17.12 -16.90
C LYS A 440 -0.84 16.83 -17.57
N GLU A 441 -0.83 16.04 -18.65
CA GLU A 441 -2.00 15.67 -19.41
C GLU A 441 -2.74 14.53 -18.73
N VAL A 442 -4.07 14.61 -18.76
CA VAL A 442 -4.92 13.54 -18.26
C VAL A 442 -4.91 12.40 -19.29
N PRO A 443 -4.60 11.16 -18.88
CA PRO A 443 -4.59 10.02 -19.80
C PRO A 443 -5.95 9.82 -20.50
N VAL A 444 -5.93 9.48 -21.79
CA VAL A 444 -7.14 9.17 -22.57
C VAL A 444 -7.12 7.68 -22.94
N PRO A 445 -8.10 6.86 -22.48
CA PRO A 445 -8.12 5.44 -22.77
C PRO A 445 -8.18 5.17 -24.28
N GLY A 446 -7.37 4.21 -24.75
CA GLY A 446 -7.24 3.89 -26.17
C GLY A 446 -6.19 4.70 -26.92
N GLU A 447 -5.65 5.76 -26.32
CA GLU A 447 -4.55 6.56 -26.87
C GLU A 447 -3.19 6.18 -26.27
N ALA A 448 -2.10 6.51 -26.96
CA ALA A 448 -0.76 6.27 -26.45
C ALA A 448 -0.46 7.25 -25.32
N TYR A 449 -0.39 6.75 -24.08
CA TYR A 449 0.04 7.55 -22.94
C TYR A 449 1.57 7.61 -22.88
N THR A 450 2.14 8.82 -22.89
CA THR A 450 3.59 9.07 -22.87
C THR A 450 4.09 9.61 -21.53
N GLY A 451 3.32 9.42 -20.46
CA GLY A 451 3.59 10.00 -19.13
C GLY A 451 4.82 9.46 -18.43
#